data_AF-A0A2X2IQS8-F1
#
_entry.id   AF-A0A2X2IQS8-F1
#
_cell.length_a   1.000
_cell.length_b   1.000
_cell.length_c   1.000
_cell.angle_alpha   90.00
_cell.angle_beta   90.00
_cell.angle_gamma   90.00
#
_symmetry.space_group_name_H-M   'P 1'
#
loop_
_entity.id
_entity.type
_entity.pdbx_description
1 polymer ?
#
loop_
_entity_poly.entity_id
_entity_poly.type
_entity_poly.pdbx_seq_one_letter_code
_entity_poly.pdbx_strand_id
1 'polypeptide(L)'
;MVDLERRKMLAYHLRHLVIGRISNDEFEEEMQDNVSFGYLPEQYYSSKQAKLDDPIIRPMLELSWCLYSDLGNHKLTDKHQLADEELKNIARIILFLNSNLEYEWPYFDRINPLIRFSFKDLLFTILSLGQHYNVKLNEWKVQFEKFKNTGDHDLWPFISKEQYEQQLKKQPFLWGRKPD
;
A
#
# COMPACT_ATOMS: atom_id res chain seq x y z
N MET A 1 -7.58 11.77 8.36
CA MET A 1 -7.92 12.61 7.19
C MET A 1 -8.01 11.74 5.95
N VAL A 2 -9.10 11.84 5.19
CA VAL A 2 -9.40 10.93 4.06
C VAL A 2 -9.45 11.69 2.74
N ASP A 3 -8.65 11.26 1.76
CA ASP A 3 -8.70 11.71 0.37
C ASP A 3 -9.38 10.64 -0.49
N LEU A 4 -10.71 10.71 -0.54
CA LEU A 4 -11.52 9.69 -1.22
C LEU A 4 -11.31 9.66 -2.74
N GLU A 5 -11.01 10.81 -3.37
CA GLU A 5 -10.75 10.89 -4.81
C GLU A 5 -9.49 10.08 -5.13
N ARG A 6 -8.40 10.33 -4.38
CA ARG A 6 -7.12 9.63 -4.54
C ARG A 6 -7.22 8.13 -4.24
N ARG A 7 -7.93 7.76 -3.17
CA ARG A 7 -8.18 6.34 -2.84
C ARG A 7 -8.95 5.61 -3.95
N LYS A 8 -9.95 6.26 -4.55
CA LYS A 8 -10.74 5.67 -5.64
C LYS A 8 -9.91 5.48 -6.91
N MET A 9 -9.06 6.44 -7.26
CA MET A 9 -8.12 6.28 -8.38
C MET A 9 -7.18 5.11 -8.13
N LEU A 10 -6.55 5.05 -6.95
CA LEU A 10 -5.69 3.94 -6.58
C LEU A 10 -6.43 2.59 -6.64
N ALA A 11 -7.64 2.51 -6.10
CA ALA A 11 -8.46 1.30 -6.13
C ALA A 11 -8.80 0.86 -7.57
N TYR A 12 -9.07 1.81 -8.46
CA TYR A 12 -9.38 1.57 -9.87
C TYR A 12 -8.17 0.97 -10.61
N HIS A 13 -7.02 1.62 -10.55
CA HIS A 13 -5.81 1.14 -11.23
C HIS A 13 -5.28 -0.16 -10.60
N LEU A 14 -5.34 -0.29 -9.26
CA LEU A 14 -4.95 -1.52 -8.58
C LEU A 14 -5.82 -2.70 -9.03
N ARG A 15 -7.13 -2.50 -9.16
CA ARG A 15 -8.03 -3.51 -9.73
C ARG A 15 -7.63 -3.89 -11.14
N HIS A 16 -7.29 -2.92 -11.99
CA HIS A 16 -6.89 -3.16 -13.37
C HIS A 16 -5.56 -3.91 -13.47
N LEU A 17 -4.61 -3.61 -12.59
CA LEU A 17 -3.33 -4.31 -12.49
C LEU A 17 -3.54 -5.79 -12.13
N VAL A 18 -4.26 -6.07 -11.03
CA VAL A 18 -4.38 -7.44 -10.50
C VAL A 18 -5.21 -8.39 -11.34
N ILE A 19 -6.07 -7.87 -12.21
CA ILE A 19 -6.78 -8.69 -13.21
C ILE A 19 -6.02 -8.79 -14.54
N GLY A 20 -4.82 -8.21 -14.63
CA GLY A 20 -4.00 -8.19 -15.85
C GLY A 20 -4.61 -7.36 -16.98
N ARG A 21 -5.42 -6.34 -16.68
CA ARG A 21 -5.97 -5.44 -17.70
C ARG A 21 -4.89 -4.49 -18.23
N ILE A 22 -4.12 -3.92 -17.31
CA ILE A 22 -2.95 -3.06 -17.57
C ILE A 22 -1.66 -3.78 -17.14
N SER A 23 -0.52 -3.35 -17.67
CA SER A 23 0.79 -3.82 -17.23
C SER A 23 1.30 -3.08 -15.98
N ASN A 24 2.39 -3.58 -15.41
CA ASN A 24 3.09 -2.90 -14.32
C ASN A 24 3.58 -1.50 -14.71
N ASP A 25 4.18 -1.33 -15.89
CA ASP A 25 4.62 -0.01 -16.36
C ASP A 25 3.44 0.96 -16.55
N GLU A 26 2.33 0.50 -17.17
CA GLU A 26 1.10 1.30 -17.32
C GLU A 26 0.54 1.67 -15.94
N PHE A 27 0.59 0.75 -14.97
CA PHE A 27 0.15 1.05 -13.60
C PHE A 27 1.02 2.13 -12.95
N GLU A 28 2.34 2.05 -13.08
CA GLU A 28 3.26 3.03 -12.50
C GLU A 28 3.09 4.43 -13.11
N GLU A 29 2.87 4.51 -14.43
CA GLU A 29 2.57 5.78 -15.12
C GLU A 29 1.27 6.41 -14.57
N GLU A 30 0.21 5.60 -14.43
CA GLU A 30 -1.07 6.06 -13.89
C GLU A 30 -0.97 6.45 -12.41
N MET A 31 -0.15 5.75 -11.62
CA MET A 31 0.13 6.14 -10.23
C MET A 31 0.85 7.47 -10.16
N GLN A 32 1.83 7.69 -11.04
CA GLN A 32 2.61 8.92 -11.09
C GLN A 32 1.75 10.15 -11.45
N ASP A 33 0.80 9.98 -12.36
CA ASP A 33 -0.02 11.10 -12.83
C ASP A 33 -1.23 11.38 -11.94
N ASN A 34 -1.84 10.34 -11.37
CA ASN A 34 -3.13 10.47 -10.68
C ASN A 34 -3.06 10.31 -9.16
N VAL A 35 -2.04 9.62 -8.62
CA VAL A 35 -2.02 9.22 -7.19
C VAL A 35 -0.84 9.81 -6.43
N SER A 36 0.37 9.78 -6.97
CA SER A 36 1.57 10.31 -6.31
C SER A 36 2.54 10.98 -7.28
N PHE A 37 3.16 12.08 -6.88
CA PHE A 37 4.21 12.77 -7.63
C PHE A 37 5.59 12.41 -7.07
N GLY A 38 6.02 11.15 -7.27
CA GLY A 38 7.37 10.74 -6.94
C GLY A 38 7.66 9.26 -7.18
N TYR A 39 8.93 8.95 -7.44
CA TYR A 39 9.42 7.59 -7.68
C TYR A 39 9.85 6.87 -6.40
N LEU A 40 10.12 7.63 -5.34
CA LEU A 40 10.62 7.08 -4.08
C LEU A 40 9.50 7.00 -3.03
N PRO A 41 9.51 6.01 -2.12
CA PRO A 41 8.51 5.88 -1.07
C PRO A 41 8.35 7.13 -0.19
N GLU A 42 9.41 7.89 0.00
CA GLU A 42 9.41 9.15 0.75
C GLU A 42 8.67 10.27 0.01
N GLN A 43 8.33 10.09 -1.26
CA GLN A 43 7.62 11.06 -2.08
C GLN A 43 6.14 10.67 -2.28
N TYR A 44 5.73 9.50 -1.80
CA TYR A 44 4.37 8.97 -2.00
C TYR A 44 3.24 9.83 -1.42
N TYR A 45 3.56 10.77 -0.52
CA TYR A 45 2.60 11.71 0.04
C TYR A 45 2.19 12.85 -0.91
N SER A 46 3.09 13.26 -1.82
CA SER A 46 2.84 14.39 -2.72
C SER A 46 2.03 13.93 -3.93
N SER A 47 1.10 14.76 -4.41
CA SER A 47 0.49 14.62 -5.75
C SER A 47 0.15 16.01 -6.27
N LYS A 48 0.14 16.18 -7.60
CA LYS A 48 -0.25 17.44 -8.26
C LYS A 48 -1.68 17.87 -7.89
N GLN A 49 -2.51 16.94 -7.47
CA GLN A 49 -3.94 17.13 -7.19
C GLN A 49 -4.30 16.89 -5.72
N ALA A 50 -3.34 16.47 -4.89
CA ALA A 50 -3.60 16.14 -3.49
C ALA A 50 -4.09 17.36 -2.72
N LYS A 51 -5.29 17.26 -2.17
CA LYS A 51 -5.85 18.27 -1.27
C LYS A 51 -5.29 18.09 0.13
N LEU A 52 -5.05 16.83 0.53
CA LEU A 52 -4.80 16.40 1.89
C LEU A 52 -3.87 15.17 1.88
N ASP A 53 -2.97 15.04 2.88
CA ASP A 53 -2.13 13.85 3.00
C ASP A 53 -2.89 12.70 3.70
N ASP A 54 -3.36 11.76 2.90
CA ASP A 54 -4.03 10.54 3.36
C ASP A 54 -3.02 9.42 3.68
N PRO A 55 -2.88 9.02 4.96
CA PRO A 55 -1.84 8.09 5.41
C PRO A 55 -1.88 6.69 4.77
N ILE A 56 -3.01 6.29 4.18
CA ILE A 56 -3.10 4.97 3.54
C ILE A 56 -2.31 4.88 2.24
N ILE A 57 -2.08 6.01 1.56
CA ILE A 57 -1.62 5.98 0.16
C ILE A 57 -0.22 5.41 0.04
N ARG A 58 0.69 5.82 0.93
CA ARG A 58 2.05 5.28 0.94
C ARG A 58 2.09 3.76 1.18
N PRO A 59 1.49 3.19 2.24
CA PRO A 59 1.42 1.74 2.42
C PRO A 59 0.85 0.98 1.23
N MET A 60 -0.12 1.55 0.51
CA MET A 60 -0.74 0.89 -0.63
C MET A 60 0.12 0.91 -1.88
N LEU A 61 0.84 2.01 -2.14
CA LEU A 61 1.80 2.06 -3.24
C LEU A 61 2.98 1.12 -2.97
N GLU A 62 3.51 1.12 -1.74
CA GLU A 62 4.55 0.17 -1.30
C GLU A 62 4.10 -1.29 -1.49
N LEU A 63 2.85 -1.62 -1.13
CA LEU A 63 2.28 -2.95 -1.36
C LEU A 63 2.10 -3.26 -2.84
N SER A 64 1.63 -2.30 -3.64
CA SER A 64 1.38 -2.49 -5.07
C SER A 64 2.66 -2.81 -5.82
N TRP A 65 3.77 -2.15 -5.45
CA TRP A 65 5.09 -2.42 -5.99
C TRP A 65 5.55 -3.86 -5.72
N CYS A 66 5.19 -4.45 -4.58
CA CYS A 66 5.49 -5.85 -4.28
C CYS A 66 4.69 -6.87 -5.09
N LEU A 67 3.72 -6.46 -5.92
CA LEU A 67 2.89 -7.37 -6.71
C LEU A 67 3.53 -7.81 -8.03
N TYR A 68 4.58 -7.12 -8.48
CA TYR A 68 5.22 -7.40 -9.77
C TYR A 68 6.74 -7.28 -9.69
N SER A 69 7.41 -7.67 -10.76
CA SER A 69 8.86 -7.56 -10.91
C SER A 69 9.26 -6.36 -11.79
N ASP A 70 10.19 -5.54 -11.31
CA ASP A 70 10.74 -4.42 -12.10
C ASP A 70 11.70 -4.85 -13.23
N LEU A 71 11.90 -6.17 -13.43
CA LEU A 71 12.85 -6.68 -14.43
C LEU A 71 12.34 -6.54 -15.88
N GLY A 72 11.07 -6.17 -16.07
CA GLY A 72 10.52 -5.87 -17.38
C GLY A 72 9.01 -5.64 -17.36
N ASN A 73 8.49 -5.09 -18.46
CA ASN A 73 7.08 -4.82 -18.63
C ASN A 73 6.27 -6.11 -18.80
N HIS A 74 5.25 -6.32 -17.96
CA HIS A 74 4.36 -7.47 -18.02
C HIS A 74 3.02 -7.20 -17.35
N LYS A 75 2.04 -8.05 -17.66
CA LYS A 75 0.72 -8.08 -17.00
C LYS A 75 0.72 -9.20 -15.97
N LEU A 76 -0.12 -9.07 -14.93
CA LEU A 76 -0.33 -10.11 -13.92
C LEU A 76 -1.23 -11.24 -14.45
N THR A 77 -0.80 -11.86 -15.55
CA THR A 77 -1.45 -13.00 -16.21
C THR A 77 -0.46 -14.15 -16.35
N ASP A 78 -0.98 -15.35 -16.64
CA ASP A 78 -0.19 -16.55 -16.90
C ASP A 78 0.82 -16.82 -15.78
N LYS A 79 2.12 -16.74 -16.07
CA LYS A 79 3.21 -16.98 -15.11
C LYS A 79 3.34 -15.90 -14.03
N HIS A 80 2.70 -14.74 -14.21
CA HIS A 80 2.71 -13.62 -13.26
C HIS A 80 1.35 -13.46 -12.56
N GLN A 81 0.44 -14.42 -12.73
CA GLN A 81 -0.87 -14.37 -12.09
C GLN A 81 -0.72 -14.47 -10.58
N LEU A 82 -1.44 -13.60 -9.85
CA LEU A 82 -1.51 -13.64 -8.39
C LEU A 82 -2.28 -14.86 -7.90
N ALA A 83 -1.90 -15.37 -6.73
CA ALA A 83 -2.62 -16.44 -6.07
C ALA A 83 -4.00 -15.96 -5.57
N ASP A 84 -4.96 -16.88 -5.43
CA ASP A 84 -6.31 -16.57 -4.95
C ASP A 84 -6.33 -15.87 -3.58
N GLU A 85 -5.38 -16.20 -2.71
CA GLU A 85 -5.23 -15.55 -1.40
C GLU A 85 -4.78 -14.10 -1.53
N GLU A 86 -3.82 -13.82 -2.41
CA GLU A 86 -3.37 -12.46 -2.70
C GLU A 86 -4.51 -11.64 -3.32
N LEU A 87 -5.26 -12.21 -4.26
CA LEU A 87 -6.44 -11.57 -4.83
C LEU A 87 -7.50 -11.24 -3.77
N LYS A 88 -7.75 -12.11 -2.79
CA LYS A 88 -8.64 -11.83 -1.66
C LYS A 88 -8.12 -10.69 -0.79
N ASN A 89 -6.82 -10.65 -0.52
CA ASN A 89 -6.19 -9.56 0.23
C ASN A 89 -6.34 -8.22 -0.52
N ILE A 90 -6.07 -8.20 -1.83
CA ILE A 90 -6.24 -7.02 -2.67
C ILE A 90 -7.72 -6.59 -2.75
N ALA A 91 -8.65 -7.53 -2.87
CA ALA A 91 -10.08 -7.20 -2.88
C ALA A 91 -10.51 -6.50 -1.57
N ARG A 92 -9.99 -6.94 -0.41
CA ARG A 92 -10.22 -6.27 0.87
C ARG A 92 -9.63 -4.87 0.91
N ILE A 93 -8.43 -4.68 0.37
CA ILE A 93 -7.79 -3.36 0.25
C ILE A 93 -8.63 -2.42 -0.61
N ILE A 94 -9.04 -2.88 -1.80
CA ILE A 94 -9.90 -2.12 -2.71
C ILE A 94 -11.22 -1.74 -2.02
N LEU A 95 -11.80 -2.65 -1.22
CA LEU A 95 -13.00 -2.38 -0.43
C LEU A 95 -12.78 -1.24 0.59
N PHE A 96 -11.63 -1.23 1.28
CA PHE A 96 -11.26 -0.17 2.23
C PHE A 96 -11.02 1.16 1.51
N LEU A 97 -10.32 1.16 0.38
CA LEU A 97 -10.07 2.37 -0.41
C LEU A 97 -11.37 3.04 -0.88
N ASN A 98 -12.44 2.26 -1.05
CA ASN A 98 -13.78 2.78 -1.36
C ASN A 98 -14.58 3.21 -0.12
N SER A 99 -13.96 3.22 1.06
CA SER A 99 -14.58 3.64 2.32
C SER A 99 -14.12 5.03 2.74
N ASN A 100 -14.95 5.67 3.58
CA ASN A 100 -14.61 6.92 4.25
C ASN A 100 -13.95 6.69 5.63
N LEU A 101 -13.47 5.47 5.91
CA LEU A 101 -12.80 5.16 7.17
C LEU A 101 -11.42 5.80 7.20
N GLU A 102 -11.02 6.35 8.33
CA GLU A 102 -9.66 6.84 8.51
C GLU A 102 -8.68 5.68 8.57
N TYR A 103 -7.45 5.88 8.10
CA TYR A 103 -6.40 4.88 8.25
C TYR A 103 -5.73 5.06 9.61
N GLU A 104 -5.95 4.10 10.51
CA GLU A 104 -5.55 4.18 11.92
C GLU A 104 -4.23 3.46 12.23
N TRP A 105 -3.72 2.67 11.28
CA TRP A 105 -2.51 1.89 11.48
C TRP A 105 -1.26 2.78 11.48
N PRO A 106 -0.29 2.56 12.40
CA PRO A 106 0.97 3.25 12.32
C PRO A 106 1.69 2.85 11.02
N TYR A 107 2.41 3.79 10.43
CA TYR A 107 3.27 3.47 9.31
C TYR A 107 4.33 2.46 9.76
N PHE A 108 4.43 1.35 9.02
CA PHE A 108 5.43 0.31 9.23
C PHE A 108 5.94 -0.16 7.88
N ASP A 109 7.25 -0.04 7.69
CA ASP A 109 7.91 -0.47 6.46
C ASP A 109 8.05 -2.00 6.43
N ARG A 110 7.32 -2.62 5.51
CA ARG A 110 7.28 -4.07 5.34
C ARG A 110 8.31 -4.60 4.33
N ILE A 111 8.91 -3.75 3.52
CA ILE A 111 9.65 -4.17 2.32
C ILE A 111 11.03 -4.71 2.70
N ASN A 112 11.87 -3.96 3.43
CA ASN A 112 13.09 -4.49 4.06
C ASN A 112 13.78 -3.43 4.96
N PRO A 113 14.14 -3.74 6.21
CA PRO A 113 14.97 -2.84 7.03
C PRO A 113 16.35 -2.55 6.43
N LEU A 114 16.94 -3.47 5.64
CA LEU A 114 18.28 -3.31 5.06
C LEU A 114 18.30 -2.37 3.84
N ILE A 115 17.23 -2.32 3.06
CA ILE A 115 17.14 -1.47 1.84
C ILE A 115 17.09 0.02 2.22
N ARG A 116 16.61 0.35 3.42
CA ARG A 116 16.51 1.73 3.91
C ARG A 116 17.70 2.26 4.68
N PHE A 117 18.78 1.48 4.88
CA PHE A 117 20.01 2.06 5.43
C PHE A 117 20.54 3.11 4.47
N SER A 118 20.44 4.38 4.86
CA SER A 118 21.09 5.45 4.11
C SER A 118 22.60 5.20 4.10
N PHE A 119 23.30 5.74 3.11
CA PHE A 119 24.76 5.79 3.14
C PHE A 119 25.30 6.36 4.47
N LYS A 120 24.58 7.33 5.06
CA LYS A 120 24.88 7.84 6.41
C LYS A 120 24.75 6.78 7.48
N ASP A 121 23.69 5.97 7.48
CA ASP A 121 23.49 4.91 8.47
C ASP A 121 24.54 3.81 8.33
N LEU A 122 24.99 3.52 7.10
CA LEU A 122 26.12 2.61 6.86
C LEU A 122 27.41 3.18 7.47
N LEU A 123 27.72 4.45 7.21
CA LEU A 123 28.87 5.13 7.81
C LEU A 123 28.80 5.14 9.34
N PHE A 124 27.65 5.50 9.92
CA PHE A 124 27.46 5.51 11.37
C PHE A 124 27.55 4.12 11.96
N THR A 125 27.07 3.08 11.26
CA THR A 125 27.22 1.69 11.68
C THR A 125 28.69 1.30 11.76
N ILE A 126 29.50 1.67 10.76
CA ILE A 126 30.94 1.41 10.76
C ILE A 126 31.63 2.20 11.89
N LEU A 127 31.37 3.52 11.98
CA LEU A 127 31.99 4.40 12.97
C LEU A 127 31.61 4.05 14.41
N SER A 128 30.41 3.51 14.62
CA SER A 128 29.93 3.06 15.94
C SER A 128 30.19 1.58 16.21
N LEU A 129 31.01 0.90 15.41
CA LEU A 129 31.34 -0.52 15.54
C LEU A 129 30.09 -1.41 15.66
N GLY A 130 29.04 -1.11 14.88
CA GLY A 130 27.79 -1.86 14.84
C GLY A 130 26.74 -1.44 15.88
N GLN A 131 27.03 -0.51 16.79
CA GLN A 131 26.04 -0.06 17.78
C GLN A 131 24.85 0.65 17.14
N HIS A 132 25.07 1.50 16.15
CA HIS A 132 24.01 2.20 15.41
C HIS A 132 23.04 1.22 14.72
N TYR A 133 23.58 0.12 14.19
CA TYR A 133 22.76 -0.95 13.61
C TYR A 133 21.81 -1.58 14.65
N ASN A 134 22.30 -1.87 15.86
CA ASN A 134 21.46 -2.40 16.93
C ASN A 134 20.36 -1.42 17.37
N VAL A 135 20.65 -0.12 17.38
CA VAL A 135 19.63 0.92 17.64
C VAL A 135 18.55 0.88 16.58
N LYS A 136 18.93 0.88 15.28
CA LYS A 136 17.98 0.81 14.16
C LYS A 136 17.13 -0.46 14.18
N LEU A 137 17.74 -1.61 14.50
CA LEU A 137 16.99 -2.86 14.68
C LEU A 137 15.97 -2.78 15.82
N ASN A 138 16.33 -2.14 16.94
CA ASN A 138 15.41 -1.98 18.06
C ASN A 138 14.27 -1.00 17.72
N GLU A 139 14.56 0.09 17.02
CA GLU A 139 13.53 1.01 16.49
C GLU A 139 12.52 0.26 15.61
N TRP A 140 13.02 -0.56 14.68
CA TRP A 140 12.18 -1.38 13.80
C TRP A 140 11.32 -2.37 14.60
N LYS A 141 11.90 -3.07 15.59
CA LYS A 141 11.14 -3.99 16.47
C LYS A 141 10.02 -3.26 17.21
N VAL A 142 10.29 -2.08 17.75
CA VAL A 142 9.27 -1.27 18.43
C VAL A 142 8.16 -0.85 17.47
N GLN A 143 8.50 -0.45 16.24
CA GLN A 143 7.50 -0.12 15.22
C GLN A 143 6.67 -1.34 14.81
N PHE A 144 7.31 -2.49 14.64
CA PHE A 144 6.65 -3.75 14.33
C PHE A 144 5.69 -4.17 15.46
N GLU A 145 6.12 -4.08 16.72
CA GLU A 145 5.25 -4.39 17.86
C GLU A 145 4.08 -3.41 17.99
N LYS A 146 4.30 -2.12 17.73
CA LYS A 146 3.20 -1.13 17.68
C LYS A 146 2.20 -1.50 16.60
N PHE A 147 2.69 -1.77 15.38
CA PHE A 147 1.86 -2.23 14.28
C PHE A 147 1.09 -3.50 14.69
N LYS A 148 1.78 -4.48 15.25
CA LYS A 148 1.24 -5.76 15.73
C LYS A 148 0.13 -5.58 16.78
N ASN A 149 0.21 -4.57 17.63
CA ASN A 149 -0.77 -4.34 18.68
C ASN A 149 -1.88 -3.33 18.31
N THR A 150 -1.93 -2.87 17.06
CA THR A 150 -2.89 -1.81 16.64
C THR A 150 -4.30 -2.34 16.36
N GLY A 151 -4.43 -3.49 15.69
CA GLY A 151 -5.74 -4.04 15.32
C GLY A 151 -5.66 -5.47 14.81
N ASP A 152 -6.72 -5.88 14.13
CA ASP A 152 -6.80 -7.21 13.50
C ASP A 152 -5.95 -7.28 12.22
N HIS A 153 -4.80 -7.95 12.30
CA HIS A 153 -3.84 -8.06 11.19
C HIS A 153 -4.40 -8.79 9.98
N ASP A 154 -5.21 -9.81 10.24
CA ASP A 154 -5.76 -10.64 9.18
C ASP A 154 -6.77 -9.84 8.33
N LEU A 155 -7.30 -8.75 8.90
CA LEU A 155 -8.27 -7.87 8.27
C LEU A 155 -7.70 -6.50 7.87
N TRP A 156 -6.38 -6.29 7.98
CA TRP A 156 -5.73 -5.08 7.48
C TRP A 156 -6.17 -4.80 6.03
N PRO A 157 -6.51 -3.54 5.65
CA PRO A 157 -6.31 -2.29 6.38
C PRO A 157 -7.44 -1.88 7.36
N PHE A 158 -8.46 -2.71 7.57
CA PHE A 158 -9.49 -2.44 8.59
C PHE A 158 -8.91 -2.64 9.99
N ILE A 159 -9.28 -1.79 10.95
CA ILE A 159 -8.77 -1.93 12.33
C ILE A 159 -9.43 -3.10 13.06
N SER A 160 -10.69 -3.39 12.70
CA SER A 160 -11.52 -4.38 13.36
C SER A 160 -12.44 -5.10 12.38
N LYS A 161 -12.92 -6.26 12.82
CA LYS A 161 -13.87 -7.08 12.07
C LYS A 161 -15.18 -6.35 11.80
N GLU A 162 -15.65 -5.54 12.74
CA GLU A 162 -16.89 -4.78 12.60
C GLU A 162 -16.78 -3.76 11.48
N GLN A 163 -15.66 -3.04 11.35
CA GLN A 163 -15.45 -2.09 10.24
C GLN A 163 -15.48 -2.83 8.90
N TYR A 164 -14.82 -3.98 8.80
CA TYR A 164 -14.78 -4.78 7.59
C TYR A 164 -16.19 -5.28 7.20
N GLU A 165 -16.92 -5.87 8.14
CA GLU A 165 -18.28 -6.38 7.89
C GLU A 165 -19.27 -5.26 7.55
N GLN A 166 -19.17 -4.10 8.20
CA GLN A 166 -19.98 -2.93 7.87
C GLN A 166 -19.70 -2.43 6.45
N GLN A 167 -18.42 -2.39 6.05
CA GLN A 167 -18.06 -1.94 4.71
C GLN A 167 -18.44 -2.97 3.64
N LEU A 168 -18.36 -4.27 3.93
CA LEU A 168 -18.86 -5.34 3.04
C LEU A 168 -20.34 -5.16 2.70
N LYS A 169 -21.17 -4.75 3.67
CA LYS A 169 -22.62 -4.51 3.45
C LYS A 169 -22.90 -3.39 2.44
N LYS A 170 -21.99 -2.44 2.24
CA LYS A 170 -22.17 -1.34 1.27
C LYS A 170 -21.94 -1.75 -0.18
N GLN A 171 -21.30 -2.89 -0.43
CA GLN A 171 -21.10 -3.49 -1.76
C GLN A 171 -20.76 -2.49 -2.89
N PRO A 172 -19.63 -1.76 -2.81
CA PRO A 172 -19.33 -0.66 -3.73
C PRO A 172 -19.26 -1.05 -5.22
N PHE A 173 -19.13 -2.33 -5.53
CA PHE A 173 -19.01 -2.86 -6.90
C PHE A 173 -20.19 -3.73 -7.36
N LEU A 174 -21.18 -3.99 -6.51
CA LEU A 174 -22.36 -4.79 -6.86
C LEU A 174 -23.65 -3.96 -6.96
N TRP A 175 -23.62 -2.66 -6.62
CA TRP A 175 -24.66 -1.72 -7.00
C TRP A 175 -24.60 -1.39 -8.50
N GLY A 176 -24.86 -2.40 -9.32
CA GLY A 176 -25.30 -2.20 -10.69
C GLY A 176 -26.67 -1.54 -10.65
N ARG A 177 -26.75 -0.28 -11.08
CA ARG A 177 -27.93 0.14 -11.84
C ARG A 177 -28.06 -0.87 -12.98
N LYS A 178 -29.19 -1.57 -13.06
CA LYS A 178 -29.59 -2.18 -14.32
C LYS A 178 -29.59 -1.05 -15.37
N PRO A 179 -29.01 -1.25 -16.56
CA PRO A 179 -29.31 -0.36 -17.66
C PRO A 179 -30.81 -0.46 -17.91
N ASP A 180 -31.50 0.68 -17.82
CA ASP A 180 -32.81 0.86 -18.45
C ASP A 180 -32.61 0.94 -19.98
#